data_AF-A0A7X9HET9-F1
#
_entry.id   AF-A0A7X9HET9-F1
#
_cell.length_a   1.000
_cell.length_b   1.000
_cell.length_c   1.000
_cell.angle_alpha   90.00
_cell.angle_beta   90.00
_cell.angle_gamma   90.00
#
_symmetry.space_group_name_H-M   'P 1'
#
loop_
_entity.id
_entity.type
_entity.pdbx_description
1 polymer ?
#
loop_
_entity_poly.entity_id
_entity_poly.type
_entity_poly.pdbx_seq_one_letter_code
_entity_poly.pdbx_strand_id
1 'polypeptide(L)'
;PKDTVIEWLIYMVLEHIPRALYAVNSNGKTIFFNGHFEEMYINTFPESSDVDIAFTEKILMDSAINDIYTSYVYKRQFFYNKELKAYYERVPLKSENKTAGYLFMFERDIIKQDLLVPDIISDTDGIDELLSRAERSILVQALTQSAFDVAQASKMLHITVADLKKRIKKYDITVIKKEG
;
A
#
# COMPACT_ATOMS: atom_id res chain seq x y z
N PRO A 1 13.89 3.89 35.92
CA PRO A 1 12.61 3.46 36.56
C PRO A 1 11.35 4.04 35.92
N LYS A 2 11.32 5.34 35.55
CA LYS A 2 10.18 5.95 34.85
C LYS A 2 10.05 5.48 33.39
N ASP A 3 11.16 5.31 32.70
CA ASP A 3 11.18 4.90 31.29
C ASP A 3 10.64 3.49 31.09
N THR A 4 10.93 2.58 32.03
CA THR A 4 10.49 1.18 32.00
C THR A 4 8.96 1.03 32.12
N VAL A 5 8.29 1.94 32.84
CA VAL A 5 6.82 1.95 32.98
C VAL A 5 6.17 2.43 31.69
N ILE A 6 6.75 3.45 31.05
CA ILE A 6 6.25 3.99 29.78
C ILE A 6 6.47 2.98 28.65
N GLU A 7 7.65 2.36 28.57
CA GLU A 7 7.91 1.27 27.63
C GLU A 7 6.90 0.14 27.79
N TRP A 8 6.65 -0.30 29.03
CA TRP A 8 5.68 -1.35 29.31
C TRP A 8 4.24 -0.96 28.93
N LEU A 9 3.84 0.29 29.18
CA LEU A 9 2.53 0.81 28.74
C LEU A 9 2.42 0.86 27.20
N ILE A 10 3.50 1.21 26.50
CA ILE A 10 3.53 1.19 25.03
C ILE A 10 3.37 -0.25 24.52
N TYR A 11 4.09 -1.22 25.08
CA TYR A 11 3.93 -2.64 24.73
C TYR A 11 2.48 -3.09 24.96
N MET A 12 1.90 -2.77 26.11
CA MET A 12 0.51 -3.11 26.41
C MET A 12 -0.47 -2.50 25.41
N VAL A 13 -0.28 -1.25 25.00
CA VAL A 13 -1.16 -0.62 24.01
C VAL A 13 -0.99 -1.28 22.63
N LEU A 14 0.25 -1.47 22.18
CA LEU A 14 0.53 -2.03 20.85
C LEU A 14 0.06 -3.49 20.71
N GLU A 15 0.11 -4.26 21.79
CA GLU A 15 -0.37 -5.65 21.80
C GLU A 15 -1.89 -5.74 21.57
N HIS A 16 -2.66 -4.75 22.04
CA HIS A 16 -4.11 -4.73 21.94
C HIS A 16 -4.64 -4.03 20.68
N ILE A 17 -3.76 -3.47 19.84
CA ILE A 17 -4.18 -2.96 18.54
C ILE A 17 -4.54 -4.19 17.69
N PRO A 18 -5.80 -4.32 17.19
CA PRO A 18 -6.29 -5.52 16.49
C PRO A 18 -5.78 -5.62 15.06
N ARG A 19 -4.47 -5.43 14.88
CA ARG A 19 -3.77 -5.33 13.61
C ARG A 19 -2.39 -5.95 13.77
N ALA A 20 -1.92 -6.64 12.75
CA ALA A 20 -0.56 -7.17 12.75
C ALA A 20 0.44 -6.02 12.65
N LEU A 21 1.34 -5.94 13.62
CA LEU A 21 2.34 -4.88 13.75
C LEU A 21 3.75 -5.49 13.80
N TYR A 22 4.67 -4.89 13.04
CA TYR A 22 6.08 -5.23 13.09
C TYR A 22 6.90 -3.95 13.05
N ALA A 23 7.89 -3.79 13.91
CA ALA A 23 8.69 -2.58 13.98
C ALA A 23 10.18 -2.91 13.88
N VAL A 24 10.90 -2.06 13.15
CA VAL A 24 12.35 -2.11 13.01
C VAL A 24 12.99 -0.78 13.33
N ASN A 25 14.25 -0.80 13.77
CA ASN A 25 15.07 0.40 13.91
C ASN A 25 15.61 0.89 12.54
N SER A 26 16.43 1.95 12.57
CA SER A 26 17.06 2.54 11.38
C SER A 26 17.93 1.58 10.57
N ASN A 27 18.40 0.48 11.16
CA ASN A 27 19.24 -0.53 10.50
C ASN A 27 18.41 -1.70 9.95
N GLY A 28 17.07 -1.60 10.00
CA GLY A 28 16.17 -2.70 9.61
C GLY A 28 16.13 -3.84 10.61
N LYS A 29 16.66 -3.65 11.83
CA LYS A 29 16.63 -4.67 12.89
C LYS A 29 15.38 -4.57 13.73
N THR A 30 14.80 -5.72 14.01
CA THR A 30 13.53 -5.88 14.71
C THR A 30 13.61 -5.34 16.12
N ILE A 31 12.64 -4.52 16.49
CA ILE A 31 12.50 -3.97 17.84
C ILE A 31 11.22 -4.46 18.53
N PHE A 32 10.20 -4.83 17.76
CA PHE A 32 8.91 -5.26 18.27
C PHE A 32 8.08 -5.94 17.17
N PHE A 33 7.25 -6.89 17.56
CA PHE A 33 6.06 -7.33 16.84
C PHE A 33 5.01 -7.80 17.85
N ASN A 34 3.72 -7.76 17.49
CA ASN A 34 2.64 -8.21 18.37
C ASN A 34 2.14 -9.62 18.00
N GLY A 35 1.33 -10.23 18.86
CA GLY A 35 0.74 -11.55 18.64
C GLY A 35 -0.09 -11.64 17.35
N HIS A 36 -0.70 -10.54 16.91
CA HIS A 36 -1.40 -10.53 15.62
C HIS A 36 -0.48 -10.69 14.40
N PHE A 37 0.74 -10.17 14.48
CA PHE A 37 1.74 -10.42 13.44
C PHE A 37 2.20 -11.88 13.47
N GLU A 38 2.42 -12.45 14.65
CA GLU A 38 2.76 -13.86 14.82
C GLU A 38 1.68 -14.77 14.22
N GLU A 39 0.40 -14.53 14.55
CA GLU A 39 -0.75 -15.22 13.96
C GLU A 39 -0.76 -15.12 12.43
N MET A 40 -0.56 -13.91 11.89
CA MET A 40 -0.50 -13.70 10.44
C MET A 40 0.66 -14.46 9.80
N TYR A 41 1.84 -14.41 10.41
CA TYR A 41 3.05 -15.07 9.92
C TYR A 41 2.87 -16.59 9.87
N ILE A 42 2.40 -17.19 10.97
CA ILE A 42 2.15 -18.64 11.06
C ILE A 42 1.07 -19.08 10.06
N ASN A 43 0.04 -18.27 9.84
CA ASN A 43 -0.97 -18.57 8.82
C ASN A 43 -0.38 -18.56 7.40
N THR A 44 0.61 -17.71 7.12
CA THR A 44 1.31 -17.68 5.83
C THR A 44 2.35 -18.79 5.68
N PHE A 45 3.03 -19.15 6.78
CA PHE A 45 4.06 -20.19 6.85
C PHE A 45 3.69 -21.27 7.89
N PRO A 46 2.74 -22.18 7.59
CA PRO A 46 2.21 -23.14 8.57
C PRO A 46 3.25 -24.14 9.10
N GLU A 47 4.36 -24.31 8.38
CA GLU A 47 5.49 -25.14 8.79
C GLU A 47 6.40 -24.47 9.85
N SER A 48 6.25 -23.16 10.06
CA SER A 48 7.04 -22.41 11.04
C SER A 48 6.38 -22.46 12.42
N SER A 49 7.16 -22.76 13.46
CA SER A 49 6.68 -22.77 14.84
C SER A 49 6.70 -21.41 15.53
N ASP A 50 7.39 -20.43 14.93
CA ASP A 50 7.59 -19.08 15.43
C ASP A 50 7.95 -18.16 14.25
N VAL A 51 7.96 -16.85 14.46
CA VAL A 51 8.40 -15.84 13.49
C VAL A 51 9.90 -15.97 13.24
N ASP A 52 10.30 -16.26 11.99
CA ASP A 52 11.71 -16.11 11.59
C ASP A 52 12.04 -14.63 11.42
N ILE A 53 12.64 -14.06 12.47
CA ILE A 53 13.03 -12.64 12.53
C ILE A 53 14.01 -12.31 11.40
N ALA A 54 15.01 -13.17 11.15
CA ALA A 54 16.05 -12.87 10.16
C ALA A 54 15.48 -12.86 8.74
N PHE A 55 14.59 -13.80 8.44
CA PHE A 55 13.84 -13.83 7.20
C PHE A 55 12.92 -12.61 7.07
N THR A 56 12.17 -12.28 8.12
CA THR A 56 11.22 -11.16 8.12
C THR A 56 11.93 -9.81 7.89
N GLU A 57 13.06 -9.58 8.57
CA GLU A 57 13.91 -8.40 8.34
C GLU A 57 14.36 -8.29 6.89
N LYS A 58 14.78 -9.42 6.29
CA LYS A 58 15.22 -9.47 4.89
C LYS A 58 14.08 -9.11 3.95
N ILE A 59 12.93 -9.79 4.06
CA ILE A 59 11.84 -9.63 3.09
C ILE A 59 11.14 -8.28 3.20
N LEU A 60 11.10 -7.63 4.36
CA LEU A 60 10.50 -6.29 4.52
C LEU A 60 11.39 -5.16 4.00
N MET A 61 12.70 -5.41 3.83
CA MET A 61 13.67 -4.45 3.30
C MET A 61 13.96 -4.65 1.81
N ASP A 62 13.55 -5.76 1.21
CA ASP A 62 13.80 -6.08 -0.19
C ASP A 62 12.77 -5.44 -1.12
N SER A 63 13.18 -4.47 -1.94
CA SER A 63 12.29 -3.79 -2.87
C SER A 63 11.75 -4.69 -3.99
N ALA A 64 12.39 -5.80 -4.33
CA ALA A 64 11.89 -6.74 -5.33
C ALA A 64 10.71 -7.58 -4.82
N ILE A 65 10.66 -7.77 -3.49
CA ILE A 65 9.62 -8.53 -2.81
C ILE A 65 8.42 -7.64 -2.45
N ASN A 66 8.63 -6.33 -2.29
CA ASN A 66 7.62 -5.38 -1.85
C ASN A 66 7.12 -4.49 -2.99
N ASP A 67 5.99 -4.86 -3.58
CA ASP A 67 5.34 -4.04 -4.60
C ASP A 67 4.64 -2.84 -3.95
N ILE A 68 4.85 -1.65 -4.47
CA ILE A 68 4.29 -0.41 -3.92
C ILE A 68 2.98 -0.09 -4.63
N TYR A 69 1.91 0.18 -3.89
CA TYR A 69 0.61 0.60 -4.41
C TYR A 69 0.21 1.95 -3.83
N THR A 70 -0.42 2.81 -4.63
CA THR A 70 -1.07 4.01 -4.09
C THR A 70 -2.58 3.82 -4.07
N SER A 71 -3.19 3.89 -2.88
CA SER A 71 -4.64 3.86 -2.75
C SER A 71 -5.22 5.25 -2.99
N TYR A 72 -6.12 5.35 -3.97
CA TYR A 72 -6.92 6.56 -4.20
C TYR A 72 -8.01 6.74 -3.15
N VAL A 73 -8.52 5.64 -2.57
CA VAL A 73 -9.55 5.66 -1.51
C VAL A 73 -8.96 6.23 -0.23
N TYR A 74 -7.83 5.69 0.21
CA TYR A 74 -7.18 6.09 1.46
C TYR A 74 -6.22 7.27 1.28
N LYS A 75 -5.87 7.64 0.04
CA LYS A 75 -4.85 8.65 -0.31
C LYS A 75 -3.51 8.37 0.37
N ARG A 76 -3.12 7.09 0.39
CA ARG A 76 -1.93 6.58 1.08
C ARG A 76 -1.24 5.51 0.25
N GLN A 77 0.05 5.33 0.53
CA GLN A 77 0.87 4.29 -0.06
C GLN A 77 0.79 3.02 0.79
N PHE A 78 0.55 1.91 0.11
CA PHE A 78 0.60 0.56 0.65
C PHE A 78 1.71 -0.22 -0.05
N PHE A 79 2.15 -1.28 0.60
CA PHE A 79 3.14 -2.21 0.08
C PHE A 79 2.52 -3.60 0.13
N TYR A 80 2.75 -4.41 -0.90
CA TYR A 80 2.42 -5.83 -0.89
C TYR A 80 3.70 -6.63 -0.79
N ASN A 81 3.86 -7.38 0.28
CA ASN A 81 4.96 -8.32 0.40
C ASN A 81 4.56 -9.65 -0.25
N LYS A 82 5.27 -10.07 -1.30
CA LYS A 82 4.97 -11.31 -2.05
C LYS A 82 5.11 -12.57 -1.20
N GLU A 83 6.06 -12.60 -0.28
CA GLU A 83 6.34 -13.75 0.58
C GLU A 83 5.29 -13.85 1.71
N LEU A 84 5.03 -12.75 2.42
CA LEU A 84 4.02 -12.68 3.48
C LEU A 84 2.58 -12.72 2.93
N LYS A 85 2.40 -12.48 1.63
CA LYS A 85 1.11 -12.37 0.93
C LYS A 85 0.17 -11.37 1.58
N ALA A 86 0.72 -10.28 2.09
CA ALA A 86 0.01 -9.30 2.90
C ALA A 86 0.29 -7.87 2.44
N TYR A 87 -0.73 -7.03 2.55
CA TYR A 87 -0.60 -5.59 2.37
C TYR A 87 -0.22 -4.91 3.69
N TYR A 88 0.61 -3.89 3.62
CA TYR A 88 1.01 -3.11 4.78
C TYR A 88 1.27 -1.64 4.46
N GLU A 89 1.11 -0.79 5.47
CA GLU A 89 1.64 0.58 5.46
C GLU A 89 3.01 0.59 6.14
N ARG A 90 3.93 1.41 5.62
CA ARG A 90 5.23 1.66 6.25
C ARG A 90 5.25 3.06 6.86
N VAL A 91 5.12 3.13 8.18
CA VAL A 91 5.05 4.38 8.93
C VAL A 91 6.42 4.70 9.54
N PRO A 92 7.04 5.85 9.24
CA PRO A 92 8.30 6.23 9.85
C PRO A 92 8.12 6.56 11.34
N LEU A 93 8.90 5.92 12.20
CA LEU A 93 8.98 6.24 13.61
C LEU A 93 9.91 7.45 13.78
N LYS A 94 9.35 8.59 14.22
CA LYS A 94 10.10 9.84 14.37
C LYS A 94 10.48 10.09 15.83
N SER A 95 11.75 10.42 16.06
CA SER A 95 12.26 10.95 17.32
C SER A 95 13.03 12.24 17.02
N GLU A 96 12.68 13.35 17.67
CA GLU A 96 13.35 14.65 17.48
C GLU A 96 13.55 15.04 16.00
N ASN A 97 12.50 14.88 15.18
CA ASN A 97 12.51 15.09 13.72
C ASN A 97 13.44 14.18 12.89
N LYS A 98 14.06 13.16 13.48
CA LYS A 98 14.81 12.12 12.78
C LYS A 98 14.01 10.83 12.72
N THR A 99 14.12 10.10 11.61
CA THR A 99 13.55 8.76 11.50
C THR A 99 14.43 7.78 12.29
N ALA A 100 13.88 7.22 13.36
CA ALA A 100 14.53 6.23 14.22
C ALA A 100 14.29 4.79 13.75
N GLY A 101 13.33 4.59 12.85
CA GLY A 101 12.93 3.28 12.35
C GLY A 101 11.61 3.32 11.59
N TYR A 102 11.01 2.16 11.40
CA TYR A 102 9.73 2.02 10.70
C TYR A 102 8.82 1.05 11.45
N LEU A 103 7.53 1.39 11.48
CA LEU A 103 6.44 0.51 11.86
C LEU A 103 5.73 0.03 10.59
N PHE A 104 5.63 -1.28 10.44
CA PHE A 104 4.88 -1.98 9.42
C PHE A 104 3.51 -2.32 10.00
N MET A 105 2.47 -1.76 9.41
CA MET A 105 1.08 -1.95 9.83
C MET A 105 0.35 -2.77 8.76
N PHE A 106 0.18 -4.07 8.99
CA PHE A 106 -0.44 -4.96 8.02
C PHE A 106 -1.95 -4.79 8.02
N GLU A 107 -2.56 -4.60 6.85
CA GLU A 107 -4.01 -4.47 6.74
C GLU A 107 -4.68 -5.81 6.48
N ARG A 108 -5.81 -6.05 7.15
CA ARG A 108 -6.59 -7.28 6.97
C ARG A 108 -7.59 -7.19 5.82
N ASP A 109 -8.09 -5.98 5.54
CA ASP A 109 -9.27 -5.79 4.69
C ASP A 109 -9.00 -4.98 3.42
N ILE A 110 -7.74 -4.84 3.00
CA ILE A 110 -7.48 -4.27 1.69
C ILE A 110 -7.79 -5.30 0.61
N ILE A 111 -8.86 -5.05 -0.13
CA ILE A 111 -9.16 -5.80 -1.33
C ILE A 111 -8.31 -5.23 -2.46
N LYS A 112 -7.79 -6.06 -3.37
CA LYS A 112 -7.00 -5.62 -4.53
C LYS A 112 -7.70 -4.53 -5.38
N GLN A 113 -9.03 -4.41 -5.26
CA GLN A 113 -9.85 -3.36 -5.88
C GLN A 113 -9.67 -1.97 -5.23
N ASP A 114 -9.30 -1.89 -3.94
CA ASP A 114 -9.02 -0.64 -3.21
C ASP A 114 -7.61 -0.09 -3.51
N LEU A 115 -6.77 -0.90 -4.15
CA LEU A 115 -5.39 -0.62 -4.53
C LEU A 115 -5.26 -0.56 -6.04
N LEU A 116 -5.39 0.64 -6.57
CA LEU A 116 -5.22 0.86 -7.99
C LEU A 116 -3.83 1.44 -8.25
N VAL A 117 -3.00 0.58 -8.85
CA VAL A 117 -1.73 0.85 -9.54
C VAL A 117 -0.48 0.60 -8.68
N PRO A 118 0.39 -0.33 -9.09
CA PRO A 118 1.76 -0.39 -8.62
C PRO A 118 2.51 0.88 -9.05
N ASP A 119 3.04 1.65 -8.11
CA ASP A 119 3.79 2.89 -8.37
C ASP A 119 5.21 2.64 -8.91
N ILE A 120 5.66 1.38 -8.97
CA ILE A 120 6.96 1.03 -9.52
C ILE A 120 6.80 0.70 -11.01
N ILE A 121 7.36 1.56 -11.86
CA ILE A 121 7.82 1.15 -13.20
C ILE A 121 8.88 0.08 -12.96
N SER A 122 8.52 -1.19 -13.15
CA SER A 122 9.48 -2.28 -13.10
C SER A 122 10.25 -2.30 -14.41
N ASP A 123 11.56 -2.52 -14.37
CA ASP A 123 12.36 -2.78 -15.59
C ASP A 123 11.92 -4.08 -16.32
N THR A 124 10.98 -4.82 -15.73
CA THR A 124 10.35 -6.02 -16.30
C THR A 124 8.98 -5.78 -16.96
N ASP A 125 8.42 -4.57 -16.83
CA ASP A 125 7.14 -4.23 -17.46
C ASP A 125 7.32 -4.08 -18.98
N GLY A 126 6.47 -4.76 -19.76
CA GLY A 126 6.43 -4.56 -21.21
C GLY A 126 5.99 -3.12 -21.56
N ILE A 127 6.50 -2.56 -22.66
CA ILE A 127 6.16 -1.19 -23.13
C ILE A 127 4.64 -0.97 -23.20
N ASP A 128 3.88 -1.99 -23.59
CA ASP A 128 2.42 -1.95 -23.66
C ASP A 128 1.75 -1.71 -22.31
N GLU A 129 2.36 -2.22 -21.23
CA GLU A 129 1.86 -2.05 -19.87
C GLU A 129 2.13 -0.63 -19.36
N LEU A 130 3.32 -0.09 -19.64
CA LEU A 130 3.68 1.30 -19.35
C LEU A 130 2.77 2.29 -20.09
N LEU A 131 2.51 2.05 -21.38
CA LEU A 131 1.60 2.85 -22.18
C LEU A 131 0.17 2.79 -21.65
N SER A 132 -0.30 1.60 -21.25
CA SER A 132 -1.63 1.42 -20.67
C SER A 132 -1.77 2.18 -19.34
N ARG A 133 -0.73 2.20 -18.51
CA ARG A 133 -0.69 2.97 -17.25
C ARG A 133 -0.74 4.49 -17.50
N ALA A 134 0.10 4.99 -18.41
CA ALA A 134 0.13 6.40 -18.79
C ALA A 134 -1.22 6.84 -19.37
N GLU A 135 -1.80 6.04 -20.26
CA GLU A 135 -3.11 6.30 -20.85
C GLU A 135 -4.20 6.38 -19.78
N ARG A 136 -4.28 5.40 -18.87
CA ARG A 136 -5.29 5.40 -17.79
C ARG A 136 -5.15 6.63 -16.89
N SER A 137 -3.93 7.03 -16.54
CA SER A 137 -3.67 8.22 -15.71
C SER A 137 -4.20 9.50 -16.37
N ILE A 138 -3.89 9.71 -17.65
CA ILE A 138 -4.36 10.85 -18.44
C ILE A 138 -5.90 10.88 -18.47
N LEU A 139 -6.56 9.73 -18.65
CA LEU A 139 -8.01 9.63 -18.68
C LEU A 139 -8.65 10.01 -17.33
N VAL A 140 -8.11 9.51 -16.22
CA VAL A 140 -8.61 9.81 -14.86
C VAL A 140 -8.41 11.30 -14.53
N GLN A 141 -7.27 11.87 -14.88
CA GLN A 141 -6.99 13.29 -14.65
C GLN A 141 -7.97 14.19 -15.41
N ALA A 142 -8.22 13.91 -16.69
CA ALA A 142 -9.18 14.66 -17.48
C ALA A 142 -10.61 14.54 -16.94
N LEU A 143 -11.04 13.34 -16.54
CA LEU A 143 -12.35 13.13 -15.91
C LEU A 143 -12.47 13.87 -14.57
N THR A 144 -11.41 13.90 -13.78
CA THR A 144 -11.42 14.62 -12.49
C THR A 144 -11.52 16.13 -12.70
N GLN A 145 -10.73 16.67 -13.64
CA GLN A 145 -10.74 18.10 -13.98
C GLN A 145 -12.05 18.54 -14.64
N SER A 146 -12.77 17.63 -15.29
CA SER A 146 -14.10 17.88 -15.85
C SER A 146 -15.25 17.58 -14.89
N ALA A 147 -14.98 17.38 -13.60
CA ALA A 147 -15.99 16.99 -12.61
C ALA A 147 -16.82 15.76 -13.03
N PHE A 148 -16.16 14.79 -13.66
CA PHE A 148 -16.73 13.55 -14.19
C PHE A 148 -17.71 13.74 -15.35
N ASP A 149 -17.73 14.93 -15.98
CA ASP A 149 -18.43 15.14 -17.24
C ASP A 149 -17.64 14.53 -18.40
N VAL A 150 -18.19 13.46 -18.98
CA VAL A 150 -17.58 12.70 -20.08
C VAL A 150 -17.49 13.52 -21.36
N ALA A 151 -18.46 14.40 -21.64
CA ALA A 151 -18.42 15.25 -22.82
C ALA A 151 -17.31 16.29 -22.70
N GLN A 152 -17.16 16.92 -21.53
CA GLN A 152 -16.09 17.88 -21.28
C GLN A 152 -14.71 17.20 -21.24
N ALA A 153 -14.57 16.04 -20.58
CA ALA A 153 -13.32 15.27 -20.60
C ALA A 153 -12.91 14.87 -22.02
N SER A 154 -13.85 14.44 -22.86
CA SER A 154 -13.54 14.05 -24.24
C SER A 154 -12.97 15.21 -25.07
N LYS A 155 -13.46 16.44 -24.84
CA LYS A 155 -12.91 17.65 -25.46
C LYS A 155 -11.49 17.95 -24.98
N MET A 156 -11.22 17.81 -23.67
CA MET A 156 -9.88 18.04 -23.11
C MET A 156 -8.84 17.05 -23.64
N LEU A 157 -9.27 15.81 -23.88
CA LEU A 157 -8.44 14.74 -24.39
C LEU A 157 -8.32 14.71 -25.92
N HIS A 158 -9.05 15.59 -26.62
CA HIS A 158 -9.14 15.61 -28.08
C HIS A 158 -9.54 14.26 -28.69
N ILE A 159 -10.44 13.52 -28.03
CA ILE A 159 -11.02 12.26 -28.51
C ILE A 159 -12.54 12.33 -28.56
N THR A 160 -13.17 11.37 -29.21
CA THR A 160 -14.63 11.29 -29.24
C THR A 160 -15.19 10.79 -27.91
N VAL A 161 -16.43 11.16 -27.59
CA VAL A 161 -17.15 10.62 -26.41
C VAL A 161 -17.25 9.10 -26.45
N ALA A 162 -17.44 8.52 -27.64
CA ALA A 162 -17.53 7.07 -27.81
C ALA A 162 -16.19 6.38 -27.50
N ASP A 163 -15.07 6.95 -27.97
CA ASP A 163 -13.74 6.44 -27.66
C ASP A 163 -13.41 6.56 -26.17
N LEU A 164 -13.72 7.70 -25.56
CA LEU A 164 -13.55 7.88 -24.11
C LEU A 164 -14.36 6.84 -23.31
N LYS A 165 -15.63 6.60 -23.66
CA LYS A 165 -16.45 5.56 -23.01
C LYS A 165 -15.87 4.16 -23.17
N LYS A 166 -15.32 3.84 -24.35
CA LYS A 166 -14.64 2.56 -24.60
C LYS A 166 -13.41 2.40 -23.70
N ARG A 167 -12.60 3.45 -23.57
CA ARG A 167 -11.41 3.44 -22.71
C ARG A 167 -11.74 3.41 -21.21
N ILE A 168 -12.79 4.12 -20.78
CA ILE A 168 -13.34 4.04 -19.42
C ILE A 168 -13.71 2.59 -19.08
N LYS A 169 -14.40 1.89 -19.99
CA LYS A 169 -14.74 0.47 -19.82
C LYS A 169 -13.52 -0.44 -19.86
N LYS A 170 -12.56 -0.17 -20.76
CA LYS A 170 -11.30 -0.93 -20.89
C LYS A 170 -10.50 -0.93 -19.58
N TYR A 171 -10.48 0.21 -18.89
CA TYR A 171 -9.68 0.44 -17.68
C TYR A 171 -10.47 0.42 -16.36
N ASP A 172 -11.73 -0.02 -16.43
CA ASP A 172 -12.66 -0.12 -15.31
C ASP A 172 -12.71 1.15 -14.44
N ILE A 173 -12.80 2.32 -15.09
CA ILE A 173 -12.83 3.62 -14.41
C ILE A 173 -14.27 3.88 -13.94
N THR A 174 -14.48 3.99 -12.63
CA THR A 174 -15.79 4.34 -12.06
C THR A 174 -16.03 5.85 -12.17
N VAL A 175 -17.10 6.24 -12.88
CA VAL A 175 -17.49 7.64 -13.07
C VAL A 175 -18.74 7.90 -12.25
N ILE A 176 -18.58 8.45 -11.04
CA ILE A 176 -19.71 8.89 -10.19
C ILE A 176 -19.87 10.38 -10.40
N LYS A 177 -20.95 10.77 -11.05
CA LYS A 177 -21.30 12.19 -11.21
C LYS A 177 -21.60 12.73 -9.81
N LYS A 178 -20.83 13.70 -9.32
CA LYS A 178 -21.25 14.46 -8.13
C LYS A 178 -22.47 15.27 -8.53
N GLU A 179 -23.65 14.87 -8.07
CA GLU A 179 -24.80 15.75 -8.04
C GLU A 179 -24.44 16.92 -7.13
N GLY A 180 -24.49 18.13 -7.71
CA GLY A 180 -24.28 19.39 -6.98
C GLY A 180 -25.52 19.79 -6.20
#